data_AF-A0A3E0K8N7-F1
#
_entry.id   AF-A0A3E0K8N7-F1
#
_cell.length_a   1.000
_cell.length_b   1.000
_cell.length_c   1.000
_cell.angle_alpha   90.00
_cell.angle_beta   90.00
_cell.angle_gamma   90.00
#
_symmetry.space_group_name_H-M   'P 1'
#
loop_
_entity.id
_entity.type
_entity.pdbx_description
1 polymer ?
#
loop_
_entity_poly.entity_id
_entity_poly.type
_entity_poly.pdbx_seq_one_letter_code
_entity_poly.pdbx_strand_id
1 'polypeptide(L)'
;MKSCCTMSGPSPSNPFRKGSKSGLSAIAAKPMRRRSSFPGRFPWKPGNDESGFFLPFSLFLLLIFTAVTLYAAEEYEAEKKFFREAENAYQTERILHDAVADFLNRAGAGNVPETGIIRYENGHARYFSGRIGEHLFQIKLQCFTDHGGKLDITFLYDEETGEISGWEEN
;
A
#
# COMPACT_ATOMS: atom_id res chain seq x y z
N MET A 1 -48.40 -7.93 17.84
CA MET A 1 -49.63 -8.21 18.61
C MET A 1 -49.33 -9.30 19.62
N LYS A 2 -49.55 -9.00 20.92
CA LYS A 2 -50.05 -9.84 22.05
C LYS A 2 -49.62 -11.33 22.07
N SER A 3 -49.17 -11.95 23.16
CA SER A 3 -49.61 -11.90 24.56
C SER A 3 -48.64 -12.81 25.37
N CYS A 4 -48.00 -12.37 26.45
CA CYS A 4 -48.44 -12.46 27.87
C CYS A 4 -48.63 -13.89 28.44
N CYS A 5 -47.80 -14.20 29.46
CA CYS A 5 -48.06 -14.83 30.79
C CYS A 5 -48.85 -16.17 30.85
N THR A 6 -48.55 -17.13 31.73
CA THR A 6 -48.58 -17.03 33.20
C THR A 6 -47.92 -18.23 33.92
N MET A 7 -47.41 -17.95 35.12
CA MET A 7 -46.98 -18.90 36.16
C MET A 7 -48.14 -19.58 36.90
N SER A 8 -47.76 -20.61 37.67
CA SER A 8 -48.16 -20.93 39.06
C SER A 8 -49.24 -22.01 39.29
N GLY A 9 -48.95 -22.90 40.25
CA GLY A 9 -49.94 -23.78 40.88
C GLY A 9 -49.38 -25.11 41.42
N PRO A 10 -49.31 -25.35 42.75
CA PRO A 10 -48.62 -26.50 43.37
C PRO A 10 -49.55 -27.68 43.77
N SER A 11 -48.88 -28.78 44.18
CA SER A 11 -49.22 -29.93 45.08
C SER A 11 -50.43 -29.75 46.03
N PRO A 12 -51.02 -30.79 46.71
CA PRO A 12 -50.47 -32.13 47.03
C PRO A 12 -51.51 -33.29 47.09
N SER A 13 -51.06 -34.52 47.38
CA SER A 13 -51.65 -35.37 48.46
C SER A 13 -51.08 -36.80 48.47
N ASN A 14 -50.50 -37.16 49.60
CA ASN A 14 -50.31 -38.53 50.11
C ASN A 14 -51.54 -38.84 50.98
N PRO A 15 -51.99 -40.10 51.23
CA PRO A 15 -51.32 -40.88 52.27
C PRO A 15 -51.48 -42.44 52.21
N PHE A 16 -50.61 -43.14 52.97
CA PHE A 16 -50.84 -44.39 53.74
C PHE A 16 -51.24 -45.68 52.96
N ARG A 17 -50.65 -46.88 53.17
CA ARG A 17 -50.63 -47.64 54.44
C ARG A 17 -49.89 -49.00 54.29
N LYS A 18 -49.04 -49.31 55.29
CA LYS A 18 -48.68 -50.61 55.94
C LYS A 18 -48.44 -51.90 55.12
N GLY A 19 -47.36 -52.59 55.50
CA GLY A 19 -47.30 -54.06 55.40
C GLY A 19 -45.92 -54.67 55.62
N SER A 20 -45.57 -54.95 56.89
CA SER A 20 -44.44 -55.80 57.27
C SER A 20 -44.78 -57.28 57.08
N LYS A 21 -43.85 -58.10 56.56
CA LYS A 21 -43.35 -59.33 57.20
C LYS A 21 -42.40 -60.16 56.29
N SER A 22 -41.29 -60.57 56.91
CA SER A 22 -40.60 -61.87 56.85
C SER A 22 -40.15 -62.47 55.50
N GLY A 23 -38.83 -62.61 55.37
CA GLY A 23 -38.16 -63.89 55.61
C GLY A 23 -38.04 -64.90 54.46
N LEU A 24 -36.77 -65.28 54.22
CA LEU A 24 -36.24 -66.54 53.69
C LEU A 24 -35.99 -66.70 52.17
N SER A 25 -34.69 -66.76 51.90
CA SER A 25 -33.96 -67.79 51.15
C SER A 25 -33.72 -67.59 49.65
N ALA A 26 -32.41 -67.44 49.39
CA ALA A 26 -31.63 -68.00 48.29
C ALA A 26 -32.06 -67.71 46.83
N ILE A 27 -31.15 -67.09 46.07
CA ILE A 27 -30.30 -67.81 45.10
C ILE A 27 -29.29 -66.80 44.54
N ALA A 28 -28.03 -67.21 44.54
CA ALA A 28 -26.91 -66.46 44.00
C ALA A 28 -27.02 -66.31 42.48
N ALA A 29 -27.01 -65.08 41.99
CA ALA A 29 -26.72 -64.74 40.61
C ALA A 29 -25.56 -63.75 40.57
N LYS A 30 -24.41 -64.17 40.05
CA LYS A 30 -23.28 -63.28 39.72
C LYS A 30 -23.63 -62.50 38.45
N PRO A 31 -23.63 -61.15 38.46
CA PRO A 31 -23.54 -60.40 37.22
C PRO A 31 -22.08 -60.09 36.90
N MET A 32 -21.67 -60.65 35.78
CA MET A 32 -20.44 -60.45 35.02
C MET A 32 -20.12 -58.95 34.83
N ARG A 33 -19.15 -58.40 35.58
CA ARG A 33 -18.59 -57.07 35.32
C ARG A 33 -17.80 -57.10 34.01
N ARG A 34 -18.38 -56.61 32.91
CA ARG A 34 -17.61 -56.22 31.71
C ARG A 34 -16.64 -55.12 32.11
N ARG A 35 -15.36 -55.44 32.17
CA ARG A 35 -14.28 -54.47 32.35
C ARG A 35 -13.97 -53.91 30.96
N SER A 36 -14.62 -52.82 30.57
CA SER A 36 -14.19 -52.05 29.40
C SER A 36 -12.91 -51.30 29.77
N SER A 37 -11.77 -51.91 29.44
CA SER A 37 -10.47 -51.27 29.46
C SER A 37 -10.38 -50.24 28.33
N PHE A 38 -10.66 -48.98 28.64
CA PHE A 38 -10.13 -47.86 27.85
C PHE A 38 -8.83 -47.41 28.53
N PRO A 39 -7.65 -47.68 27.97
CA PRO A 39 -6.42 -47.11 28.48
C PRO A 39 -6.26 -45.69 27.93
N GLY A 40 -5.73 -44.80 28.77
CA GLY A 40 -4.96 -43.66 28.29
C GLY A 40 -5.74 -42.36 28.07
N ARG A 41 -6.30 -41.81 29.14
CA ARG A 41 -6.45 -40.35 29.25
C ARG A 41 -5.04 -39.76 29.24
N PHE A 42 -4.56 -39.23 28.10
CA PHE A 42 -3.29 -38.51 28.03
C PHE A 42 -3.33 -37.32 28.99
N PRO A 43 -2.50 -37.27 30.05
CA PRO A 43 -2.39 -36.06 30.84
C PRO A 43 -1.35 -35.17 30.14
N TRP A 44 -1.78 -34.43 29.11
CA TRP A 44 -1.02 -33.23 28.76
C TRP A 44 -1.22 -32.24 29.91
N LYS A 45 -0.30 -32.23 30.87
CA LYS A 45 -0.08 -31.04 31.69
C LYS A 45 0.67 -30.06 30.79
N PRO A 46 0.09 -28.92 30.37
CA PRO A 46 0.94 -27.80 30.02
C PRO A 46 1.72 -27.47 31.29
N GLY A 47 3.05 -27.51 31.22
CA GLY A 47 3.91 -26.95 32.25
C GLY A 47 3.73 -25.45 32.26
N ASN A 48 2.65 -24.98 32.88
CA ASN A 48 2.57 -23.62 33.39
C ASN A 48 3.47 -23.59 34.62
N ASP A 49 4.67 -23.03 34.49
CA ASP A 49 5.38 -22.25 35.53
C ASP A 49 6.77 -21.80 35.05
N GLU A 50 6.89 -21.32 33.80
CA GLU A 50 8.05 -20.53 33.37
C GLU A 50 7.55 -19.24 32.71
N SER A 51 7.13 -18.31 33.54
CA SER A 51 6.84 -16.94 33.14
C SER A 51 8.13 -16.25 32.69
N GLY A 52 8.28 -16.08 31.37
CA GLY A 52 8.99 -14.93 30.79
C GLY A 52 10.52 -14.96 30.78
N PHE A 53 11.17 -16.11 30.58
CA PHE A 53 12.59 -16.10 30.25
C PHE A 53 12.78 -15.97 28.72
N PHE A 54 12.85 -14.73 28.24
CA PHE A 54 13.32 -14.48 26.87
C PHE A 54 14.80 -14.86 26.80
N LEU A 55 15.11 -15.89 26.01
CA LEU A 55 16.50 -16.30 25.77
C LEU A 55 17.23 -15.12 25.10
N PRO A 56 18.41 -14.69 25.60
CA PRO A 56 19.13 -13.54 25.04
C PRO A 56 19.43 -13.71 23.54
N PHE A 57 19.51 -14.96 23.08
CA PHE A 57 19.62 -15.30 21.67
C PHE A 57 18.38 -14.91 20.84
N SER A 58 17.17 -15.14 21.34
CA SER A 58 15.93 -14.69 20.67
C SER A 58 15.84 -13.17 20.58
N LEU A 59 16.29 -12.46 21.61
CA LEU A 59 16.36 -11.00 21.60
C LEU A 59 17.39 -10.51 20.57
N PHE A 60 18.55 -11.16 20.50
CA PHE A 60 19.57 -10.86 19.49
C PHE A 60 19.07 -11.08 18.06
N LEU A 61 18.39 -12.20 17.80
CA LEU A 61 17.78 -12.45 16.49
C LEU A 61 16.69 -11.44 16.15
N LEU A 62 15.87 -11.06 17.13
CA LEU A 62 14.85 -10.04 16.94
C LEU A 62 15.49 -8.69 16.60
N LEU A 63 16.57 -8.32 17.30
CA LEU A 63 17.32 -7.09 17.02
C LEU A 63 17.89 -7.09 15.60
N ILE A 64 18.53 -8.18 15.16
CA ILE A 64 19.03 -8.31 13.78
C ILE A 64 17.88 -8.19 12.79
N PHE A 65 16.78 -8.90 13.01
CA PHE A 65 15.63 -8.87 12.13
C PHE A 65 15.04 -7.45 12.02
N THR A 66 14.91 -6.74 13.14
CA THR A 66 14.46 -5.35 13.14
C THR A 66 15.43 -4.42 12.43
N ALA A 67 16.74 -4.61 12.61
CA ALA A 67 17.76 -3.78 11.96
C ALA A 67 17.76 -3.99 10.43
N VAL A 68 17.67 -5.23 9.97
CA VAL A 68 17.57 -5.55 8.54
C VAL A 68 16.28 -5.01 7.94
N THR A 69 15.16 -5.16 8.65
CA THR A 69 13.86 -4.63 8.19
C THR A 69 13.87 -3.11 8.10
N LEU A 70 14.48 -2.44 9.09
CA LEU A 70 14.60 -0.99 9.08
C LEU A 70 15.49 -0.50 7.93
N TYR A 71 16.63 -1.16 7.71
CA TYR A 71 17.51 -0.85 6.59
C TYR A 71 16.80 -0.99 5.24
N ALA A 72 16.08 -2.09 5.03
CA ALA A 72 15.31 -2.30 3.81
C ALA A 72 14.17 -1.26 3.65
N ALA A 73 13.56 -0.81 4.76
CA ALA A 73 12.53 0.21 4.72
C ALA A 73 13.10 1.60 4.34
N GLU A 74 14.27 1.96 4.86
CA GLU A 74 14.96 3.20 4.50
C GLU A 74 15.38 3.21 3.02
N GLU A 75 15.94 2.10 2.54
CA GLU A 75 16.31 1.92 1.13
C GLU A 75 15.07 2.04 0.22
N TYR A 76 13.96 1.39 0.57
CA TYR A 76 12.71 1.49 -0.17
C TYR A 76 12.14 2.92 -0.21
N GLU A 77 12.21 3.66 0.90
CA GLU A 77 11.80 5.06 0.91
C GLU A 77 12.69 5.94 0.03
N ALA A 78 14.00 5.69 0.03
CA ALA A 78 14.95 6.41 -0.82
C ALA A 78 14.68 6.14 -2.30
N GLU A 79 14.51 4.87 -2.69
CA GLU A 79 14.16 4.49 -4.06
C GLU A 79 12.84 5.14 -4.49
N LYS A 80 11.81 5.09 -3.64
CA LYS A 80 10.52 5.71 -3.95
C LYS A 80 10.62 7.21 -4.19
N LYS A 81 11.46 7.92 -3.42
CA LYS A 81 11.71 9.36 -3.63
C LYS A 81 12.43 9.58 -4.95
N PHE A 82 13.46 8.79 -5.24
CA PHE A 82 14.20 8.85 -6.49
C PHE A 82 13.30 8.62 -7.71
N PHE A 83 12.43 7.60 -7.69
CA PHE A 83 11.51 7.34 -8.80
C PHE A 83 10.55 8.50 -9.04
N ARG A 84 10.05 9.14 -7.98
CA ARG A 84 9.17 10.30 -8.10
C ARG A 84 9.90 11.51 -8.69
N GLU A 85 11.14 11.74 -8.27
CA GLU A 85 11.98 12.81 -8.82
C GLU A 85 12.33 12.55 -10.29
N ALA A 86 12.68 11.31 -10.62
CA ALA A 86 12.93 10.89 -12.00
C ALA A 86 11.68 11.06 -12.87
N GLU A 87 10.50 10.63 -12.40
CA GLU A 87 9.24 10.80 -13.14
C GLU A 87 8.95 12.28 -13.43
N ASN A 88 9.13 13.16 -12.44
CA ASN A 88 8.95 14.60 -12.63
C ASN A 88 9.96 15.18 -13.64
N ALA A 89 11.21 14.73 -13.60
CA ALA A 89 12.24 15.14 -14.56
C ALA A 89 11.86 14.70 -15.98
N TYR A 90 11.50 13.43 -16.17
CA TYR A 90 11.07 12.88 -17.46
C TYR A 90 9.84 13.59 -18.03
N GLN A 91 8.86 13.92 -17.19
CA GLN A 91 7.69 14.68 -17.64
C GLN A 91 8.08 16.08 -18.13
N THR A 92 9.02 16.73 -17.46
CA THR A 92 9.49 18.07 -17.83
C THR A 92 10.27 18.03 -19.15
N GLU A 93 11.18 17.07 -19.32
CA GLU A 93 11.92 16.85 -20.57
C GLU A 93 11.00 16.49 -21.73
N ARG A 94 9.95 15.71 -21.48
CA ARG A 94 8.97 15.38 -22.51
C ARG A 94 8.23 16.62 -23.01
N ILE A 95 7.73 17.46 -22.09
CA ILE A 95 7.07 18.72 -22.48
C ILE A 95 8.02 19.61 -23.28
N LEU A 96 9.30 19.65 -22.91
CA LEU A 96 10.31 20.38 -23.66
C LEU A 96 10.44 19.85 -25.09
N HIS A 97 10.64 18.55 -25.27
CA HIS A 97 10.78 17.95 -26.59
C HIS A 97 9.54 18.19 -27.46
N ASP A 98 8.35 18.03 -26.89
CA ASP A 98 7.08 18.29 -27.56
C ASP A 98 6.97 19.79 -27.93
N ALA A 99 7.42 20.70 -27.06
CA ALA A 99 7.41 22.13 -27.31
C ALA A 99 8.42 22.60 -28.36
N VAL A 100 9.58 21.98 -28.45
CA VAL A 100 10.53 22.24 -29.54
C VAL A 100 9.95 21.76 -30.87
N ALA A 101 9.35 20.56 -30.90
CA ALA A 101 8.72 20.03 -32.11
C ALA A 101 7.54 20.90 -32.57
N ASP A 102 6.68 21.33 -31.65
CA ASP A 102 5.55 22.22 -31.95
C ASP A 102 6.02 23.62 -32.38
N PHE A 103 7.09 24.13 -31.79
CA PHE A 103 7.68 25.39 -32.23
C PHE A 103 8.21 25.28 -33.67
N LEU A 104 8.97 24.23 -33.99
CA LEU A 104 9.48 23.99 -35.34
C LEU A 104 8.34 23.86 -36.37
N ASN A 105 7.26 23.14 -36.01
CA ASN A 105 6.08 23.02 -36.85
C ASN A 105 5.41 24.39 -37.12
N ARG A 106 5.46 25.31 -36.16
CA ARG A 106 4.88 26.67 -36.29
C ARG A 106 5.81 27.65 -37.00
N ALA A 107 7.13 27.48 -36.86
CA ALA A 107 8.14 28.33 -37.47
C ALA A 107 8.34 28.05 -38.98
N GLY A 108 7.62 27.08 -39.55
CA GLY A 108 7.69 26.72 -40.95
C GLY A 108 7.22 27.84 -41.90
N ALA A 109 8.03 28.11 -42.93
CA ALA A 109 7.76 29.00 -44.06
C ALA A 109 7.61 30.50 -43.73
N GLY A 110 8.67 31.11 -43.18
CA GLY A 110 8.86 32.56 -43.22
C GLY A 110 8.14 33.35 -42.13
N ASN A 111 7.58 32.67 -41.13
CA ASN A 111 6.86 33.32 -40.03
C ASN A 111 7.23 32.68 -38.69
N VAL A 112 8.33 33.14 -38.11
CA VAL A 112 8.72 32.76 -36.75
C VAL A 112 7.82 33.50 -35.75
N PRO A 113 7.03 32.80 -34.93
CA PRO A 113 6.12 33.45 -34.00
C PRO A 113 6.89 34.14 -32.86
N GLU A 114 6.71 35.46 -32.71
CA GLU A 114 7.47 36.30 -31.74
C GLU A 114 7.33 35.84 -30.29
N THR A 115 6.10 35.50 -29.86
CA THR A 115 5.83 35.07 -28.50
C THR A 115 4.56 34.26 -28.44
N GLY A 116 4.52 33.23 -27.60
CA GLY A 116 3.30 32.46 -27.40
C GLY A 116 3.38 31.47 -26.25
N ILE A 117 2.23 30.86 -25.98
CA ILE A 117 2.06 29.84 -24.95
C ILE A 117 1.45 28.62 -25.62
N ILE A 118 2.09 27.47 -25.45
CA ILE A 118 1.59 26.16 -25.85
C ILE A 118 1.14 25.44 -24.59
N ARG A 119 -0.10 24.97 -24.58
CA ARG A 119 -0.68 24.26 -23.43
C ARG A 119 -0.70 22.77 -23.73
N TYR A 120 -0.21 22.00 -22.76
CA TYR A 120 -0.22 20.55 -22.74
C TYR A 120 -1.11 20.06 -21.61
N GLU A 121 -1.33 18.75 -21.55
CA GLU A 121 -2.13 18.13 -20.48
C GLU A 121 -1.45 18.24 -19.12
N ASN A 122 -0.11 18.21 -19.06
CA ASN A 122 0.68 18.18 -17.84
C ASN A 122 1.43 19.49 -17.54
N GLY A 123 1.07 20.57 -18.24
CA GLY A 123 1.74 21.86 -18.08
C GLY A 123 1.62 22.77 -19.30
N HIS A 124 2.48 23.79 -19.34
CA HIS A 124 2.52 24.73 -20.46
C HIS A 124 3.95 25.18 -20.75
N ALA A 125 4.24 25.40 -22.03
CA ALA A 125 5.48 25.98 -22.48
C ALA A 125 5.25 27.39 -23.00
N ARG A 126 6.11 28.33 -22.62
CA ARG A 126 6.12 29.70 -23.16
C ARG A 126 7.37 29.87 -23.99
N TYR A 127 7.22 30.31 -25.23
CA TYR A 127 8.35 30.61 -26.11
C TYR A 127 8.44 32.11 -26.37
N PHE A 128 9.66 32.59 -26.50
CA PHE A 128 10.00 33.95 -26.89
C PHE A 128 11.07 33.87 -27.98
N SER A 129 10.81 34.43 -29.15
CA SER A 129 11.82 34.51 -30.21
C SER A 129 12.32 35.96 -30.35
N GLY A 130 13.62 36.16 -30.25
CA GLY A 130 14.29 37.42 -30.58
C GLY A 130 15.13 37.26 -31.84
N ARG A 131 14.95 38.13 -32.84
CA ARG A 131 15.80 38.14 -34.04
C ARG A 131 17.17 38.73 -33.70
N ILE A 132 18.25 38.00 -33.99
CA ILE A 132 19.64 38.42 -33.74
C ILE A 132 20.38 38.75 -35.05
N GLY A 133 20.04 38.08 -36.15
CA GLY A 133 20.61 38.31 -37.48
C GLY A 133 19.55 38.42 -38.57
N GLU A 134 19.97 38.41 -39.84
CA GLU A 134 19.01 38.40 -40.98
C GLU A 134 18.15 37.13 -40.99
N HIS A 135 18.76 35.98 -40.68
CA HIS A 135 18.10 34.66 -40.68
C HIS A 135 18.23 33.90 -39.35
N LEU A 136 18.85 34.51 -38.34
CA LEU A 136 19.10 33.89 -37.04
C LEU A 136 18.16 34.43 -35.95
N PHE A 137 17.45 33.53 -35.30
CA PHE A 137 16.56 33.80 -34.18
C PHE A 137 17.06 33.10 -32.92
N GLN A 138 17.10 33.82 -31.80
CA GLN A 138 17.28 33.23 -30.48
C GLN A 138 15.92 32.94 -29.86
N ILE A 139 15.69 31.70 -29.50
CA ILE A 139 14.44 31.24 -28.91
C ILE A 139 14.70 30.88 -27.47
N LYS A 140 13.93 31.48 -26.57
CA LYS A 140 13.87 31.12 -25.16
C LYS A 140 12.58 30.37 -24.91
N LEU A 141 12.71 29.13 -24.46
CA LEU A 141 11.62 28.24 -24.14
C LEU A 141 11.58 28.00 -22.64
N GLN A 142 10.48 28.39 -22.01
CA GLN A 142 10.24 28.20 -20.58
C GLN A 142 9.13 27.18 -20.42
N CYS A 143 9.48 26.01 -19.91
CA CYS A 143 8.54 24.93 -19.66
C CYS A 143 8.15 24.93 -18.19
N PHE A 144 6.84 24.87 -17.93
CA PHE A 144 6.26 24.80 -16.60
C PHE A 144 5.40 23.53 -16.51
N THR A 145 5.72 22.64 -15.59
CA THR A 145 4.86 21.50 -15.25
C THR A 145 3.92 21.85 -14.10
N ASP A 146 2.77 21.19 -14.04
CA ASP A 146 1.79 21.39 -12.95
C ASP A 146 2.35 20.94 -11.58
N HIS A 147 3.39 20.11 -11.60
CA HIS A 147 4.11 19.65 -10.41
C HIS A 147 5.21 20.63 -9.93
N GLY A 148 5.31 21.82 -10.54
CA GLY A 148 6.24 22.87 -10.14
C GLY A 148 7.64 22.73 -10.73
N GLY A 149 7.85 21.81 -11.66
CA GLY A 149 9.08 21.74 -12.45
C GLY A 149 9.14 22.92 -13.42
N LYS A 150 10.28 23.60 -13.43
CA LYS A 150 10.58 24.69 -14.35
C LYS A 150 11.86 24.35 -15.09
N LEU A 151 11.83 24.42 -16.41
CA LEU A 151 12.99 24.22 -17.26
C LEU A 151 13.06 25.37 -18.26
N ASP A 152 14.15 26.13 -18.23
CA ASP A 152 14.38 27.25 -19.13
C ASP A 152 15.51 26.87 -20.09
N ILE A 153 15.22 26.90 -21.38
CA ILE A 153 16.20 26.57 -22.42
C ILE A 153 16.29 27.70 -23.41
N THR A 154 17.51 27.98 -23.86
CA THR A 154 17.77 28.90 -24.95
C THR A 154 18.45 28.16 -26.08
N PHE A 155 17.98 28.38 -27.30
CA PHE A 155 18.59 27.83 -28.51
C PHE A 155 18.51 28.83 -29.67
N LEU A 156 19.37 28.65 -30.67
CA LEU A 156 19.39 29.43 -31.89
C LEU A 156 18.70 28.64 -33.01
N TYR A 157 17.87 29.31 -33.78
CA TYR A 157 17.18 28.77 -34.95
C TYR A 157 17.55 29.58 -36.17
N ASP A 158 17.98 28.89 -37.21
CA ASP A 158 18.26 29.47 -38.52
C ASP A 158 17.06 29.25 -39.46
N GLU A 159 16.52 30.34 -39.98
CA GLU A 159 15.34 30.35 -40.86
C GLU A 159 15.65 29.80 -42.26
N GLU A 160 16.89 29.89 -42.76
CA GLU A 160 17.25 29.41 -44.10
C GLU A 160 17.44 27.89 -44.13
N THR A 161 18.08 27.35 -43.10
CA THR A 161 18.42 25.92 -43.02
C THR A 161 17.40 25.13 -42.22
N GLY A 162 16.62 25.79 -41.35
CA GLY A 162 15.76 25.15 -40.37
C GLY A 162 16.52 24.44 -39.26
N GLU A 163 17.83 24.66 -39.13
CA GLU A 163 18.68 24.02 -38.13
C GLU A 163 18.58 24.70 -36.77
N ILE A 164 18.67 23.88 -35.71
CA ILE A 164 18.80 24.35 -34.33
C ILE A 164 20.27 24.22 -33.91
N SER A 165 20.84 25.29 -33.38
CA SER A 165 22.21 25.33 -32.85
C SER A 165 22.27 26.02 -31.48
N GLY A 166 23.38 25.85 -30.74
CA GLY A 166 23.60 26.58 -29.48
C GLY A 166 22.59 26.26 -28.38
N TRP A 167 22.37 24.97 -28.10
CA TRP A 167 21.55 24.51 -26.98
C TRP A 167 22.18 24.89 -25.63
N GLU A 168 21.47 25.68 -24.84
CA GLU A 168 21.88 26.10 -23.50
C GLU A 168 20.72 25.89 -22.51
N GLU A 169 20.95 25.00 -21.54
CA GLU A 169 20.05 24.72 -20.41
C GLU A 169 20.39 25.65 -19.23
N ASN A 170 19.39 26.30 -18.64
CA ASN A 170 19.57 27.31 -17.60
C ASN A 170 18.66 27.11 -16.39
#